data_AF-A0A9E4J710-F1
#
_entry.id   AF-A0A9E4J710-F1
#
_cell.length_a   1.000
_cell.length_b   1.000
_cell.length_c   1.000
_cell.angle_alpha   90.00
_cell.angle_beta   90.00
_cell.angle_gamma   90.00
#
_symmetry.space_group_name_H-M   'P 1'
#
loop_
_entity.id
_entity.type
_entity.pdbx_description
1 polymer ?
#
loop_
_entity_poly.entity_id
_entity_poly.type
_entity_poly.pdbx_seq_one_letter_code
_entity_poly.pdbx_strand_id
1 'polypeptide(L)' 'MTAFTESVVEQATLAWFEALGYTITAGPSIASGEPGQERQTYADVVLDGRLRDALARLNPTVAREGLAIKKMAGSTP' A
#
# COMPACT_ATOMS: atom_id res chain seq x y z
N MET A 1 -8.70 -1.81 35.36
CA MET A 1 -9.50 -1.94 34.13
C MET A 1 -8.54 -1.85 32.96
N THR A 2 -8.48 -2.86 32.10
CA THR A 2 -7.80 -2.75 30.81
C THR A 2 -8.64 -1.86 29.91
N ALA A 3 -8.12 -0.69 29.57
CA ALA A 3 -8.79 0.22 28.65
C ALA A 3 -8.78 -0.41 27.25
N PHE A 4 -9.88 -0.23 26.51
CA PHE A 4 -9.91 -0.50 25.08
C PHE A 4 -9.14 0.62 24.37
N THR A 5 -8.05 0.28 23.67
CA THR A 5 -7.12 1.25 23.06
C THR A 5 -7.04 1.06 21.54
N GLU A 6 -6.45 2.05 20.85
CA GLU A 6 -6.11 1.93 19.43
C GLU A 6 -5.30 0.67 19.12
N SER A 7 -4.32 0.33 19.98
CA SER A 7 -3.53 -0.88 19.82
C SER A 7 -4.38 -2.16 19.87
N VAL A 8 -5.47 -2.20 20.64
CA VAL A 8 -6.39 -3.36 20.65
C VAL A 8 -7.07 -3.51 19.28
N VAL A 9 -7.55 -2.41 18.70
CA VAL A 9 -8.19 -2.40 17.38
C VAL A 9 -7.18 -2.73 16.28
N GLU A 10 -5.99 -2.17 16.35
CA GLU A 10 -4.90 -2.42 15.40
C GLU A 10 -4.52 -3.91 15.38
N GLN A 11 -4.26 -4.52 16.55
CA GLN A 11 -3.88 -5.92 16.61
C GLN A 11 -4.99 -6.85 16.11
N ALA A 12 -6.26 -6.56 16.43
CA ALA A 12 -7.39 -7.32 15.90
C ALA A 12 -7.48 -7.21 14.36
N THR A 13 -7.28 -6.00 13.83
CA THR A 13 -7.30 -5.74 12.39
C THR A 13 -6.17 -6.49 11.68
N LEU A 14 -4.94 -6.41 12.19
CA LEU A 14 -3.78 -7.12 11.65
C LEU A 14 -4.02 -8.62 11.61
N ALA A 15 -4.55 -9.21 12.69
CA ALA A 15 -4.86 -10.64 12.75
C ALA A 15 -5.91 -11.07 11.70
N TRP A 16 -6.94 -10.25 11.46
CA TRP A 16 -7.93 -10.55 10.42
C TRP A 16 -7.33 -10.50 9.01
N PHE A 17 -6.50 -9.50 8.72
CA PHE A 17 -5.86 -9.37 7.41
C PHE A 17 -4.82 -10.49 7.18
N GLU A 18 -4.06 -10.86 8.20
CA GLU A 18 -3.17 -12.02 8.12
C GLU A 18 -3.94 -13.31 7.81
N ALA A 19 -5.08 -13.54 8.47
CA ALA A 19 -5.94 -14.68 8.20
C ALA A 19 -6.52 -14.69 6.77
N LEU A 20 -6.67 -13.53 6.14
CA LEU A 20 -7.06 -13.37 4.74
C LEU A 20 -5.88 -13.52 3.76
N GLY A 21 -4.66 -13.76 4.26
CA GLY A 21 -3.44 -13.95 3.46
C GLY A 21 -2.70 -12.66 3.12
N TYR A 22 -3.02 -11.54 3.78
CA TYR A 22 -2.28 -10.30 3.60
C TYR A 22 -0.96 -10.33 4.35
N THR A 23 0.08 -9.79 3.72
CA THR A 23 1.36 -9.57 4.38
C THR A 23 1.30 -8.32 5.26
N ILE A 24 1.68 -8.46 6.52
CA ILE A 24 1.87 -7.33 7.44
C ILE A 24 3.27 -6.76 7.22
N THR A 25 3.35 -5.44 6.99
CA THR A 25 4.62 -4.73 6.79
C THR A 25 4.68 -3.51 7.70
N ALA A 26 5.82 -3.29 8.34
CA ALA A 26 6.06 -2.09 9.13
C ALA A 26 6.19 -0.87 8.20
N GLY A 27 5.40 0.18 8.44
CA GLY A 27 5.47 1.42 7.65
C GLY A 27 6.89 1.97 7.46
N PRO A 28 7.73 2.04 8.51
CA PRO A 28 9.11 2.50 8.39
C PRO A 28 10.00 1.65 7.47
N SER A 29 9.79 0.33 7.36
CA SER A 29 10.67 -0.52 6.54
C SER A 29 10.53 -0.28 5.04
N ILE A 30 9.44 0.38 4.62
CA ILE A 30 9.16 0.74 3.22
C ILE A 30 9.25 2.24 2.95
N ALA A 31 9.78 3.01 3.91
CA ALA A 31 9.92 4.45 3.81
C ALA A 31 11.02 4.86 2.82
N SER A 32 11.05 6.15 2.50
CA SER A 32 12.05 6.73 1.62
C SER A 32 13.45 6.63 2.22
N GLY A 33 14.43 6.16 1.46
CA GLY A 33 15.82 5.98 1.90
C GLY A 33 16.13 4.63 2.56
N GLU A 34 15.13 3.78 2.78
CA GLU A 34 15.33 2.45 3.37
C GLU A 34 15.63 1.37 2.31
N PRO A 35 16.30 0.26 2.67
CA PRO A 35 16.55 -0.83 1.72
C PRO A 35 15.27 -1.41 1.10
N GLY A 36 14.16 -1.39 1.84
CA GLY A 36 12.84 -1.84 1.39
C GLY A 36 11.97 -0.74 0.80
N GLN A 37 12.55 0.41 0.41
CA GLN A 37 11.80 1.58 -0.03
C GLN A 37 10.77 1.24 -1.12
N GLU A 38 9.50 1.50 -0.81
CA GLU A 38 8.39 1.49 -1.77
C GLU A 38 7.68 2.85 -1.83
N ARG A 39 7.75 3.62 -0.73
CA ARG A 39 7.21 4.97 -0.61
C ARG A 39 8.29 5.99 -0.98
N GLN A 40 7.92 6.99 -1.75
CA GLN A 40 8.74 8.18 -1.97
C GLN A 40 8.54 9.18 -0.83
N THR A 41 7.33 9.25 -0.29
CA THR A 41 6.96 10.09 0.85
C THR A 41 5.98 9.36 1.77
N TYR A 42 5.88 9.79 3.03
CA TYR A 42 4.85 9.27 3.95
C TYR A 42 3.42 9.64 3.52
N ALA A 43 3.26 10.66 2.66
CA ALA A 43 1.97 11.06 2.10
C ALA A 43 1.48 10.15 0.96
N ASP A 44 2.32 9.22 0.49
CA ASP A 44 1.94 8.30 -0.58
C ASP A 44 0.84 7.34 -0.10
N VAL A 45 -0.37 7.50 -0.64
CA VAL A 45 -1.53 6.63 -0.33
C VAL A 45 -1.55 5.34 -1.15
N VAL A 46 -0.74 5.26 -2.21
CA VAL A 46 -0.63 4.10 -3.09
C VAL A 46 0.84 3.76 -3.31
N LEU A 47 1.16 2.47 -3.26
CA LEU A 47 2.48 1.95 -3.63
C LEU A 47 2.52 1.73 -5.15
N ASP A 48 3.13 2.68 -5.87
CA ASP A 48 3.07 2.75 -7.34
C ASP A 48 3.59 1.47 -8.01
N GLY A 49 4.71 0.92 -7.53
CA GLY A 49 5.29 -0.32 -8.04
C GLY A 49 4.33 -1.50 -7.92
N ARG A 50 3.85 -1.78 -6.71
CA ARG A 50 2.88 -2.88 -6.47
C ARG A 50 1.60 -2.71 -7.29
N LEU A 51 1.12 -1.48 -7.46
CA LEU A 51 -0.06 -1.23 -8.28
C LEU A 51 0.19 -1.55 -9.75
N ARG A 52 1.34 -1.15 -10.31
CA ARG A 52 1.70 -1.50 -11.70
C ARG A 52 1.83 -3.00 -11.90
N ASP A 53 2.47 -3.69 -10.96
CA ASP A 53 2.62 -5.14 -11.02
C ASP A 53 1.26 -5.85 -10.96
N ALA A 54 0.36 -5.38 -10.08
CA ALA A 54 -1.00 -5.89 -10.00
C ALA A 54 -1.78 -5.64 -11.30
N LEU A 55 -1.68 -4.43 -11.87
CA LEU A 55 -2.33 -4.09 -13.14
C LEU A 55 -1.86 -4.99 -14.29
N ALA A 56 -0.54 -5.20 -14.41
CA ALA A 56 0.03 -6.09 -15.43
C ALA A 56 -0.40 -7.54 -15.23
N ARG A 57 -0.39 -8.04 -13.99
CA ARG A 57 -0.81 -9.41 -13.66
C ARG A 57 -2.29 -9.65 -13.93
N LEU A 58 -3.15 -8.68 -13.65
CA LEU A 58 -4.60 -8.80 -13.84
C LEU A 58 -5.02 -8.62 -15.30
N ASN A 59 -4.24 -7.90 -16.10
CA ASN A 59 -4.58 -7.54 -17.48
C ASN A 59 -3.51 -8.01 -18.49
N PRO A 60 -3.24 -9.32 -18.60
CA PRO A 60 -2.12 -9.84 -19.40
C PRO A 60 -2.25 -9.55 -20.91
N THR A 61 -3.45 -9.26 -21.40
CA THR A 61 -3.73 -9.00 -22.83
C THR A 61 -3.82 -7.52 -23.17
N VAL A 62 -3.76 -6.62 -22.17
CA VAL A 62 -3.86 -5.18 -22.39
C VAL A 62 -2.49 -4.62 -22.75
N ALA A 63 -2.42 -3.85 -23.84
CA ALA A 63 -1.19 -3.18 -24.24
C ALA A 63 -0.69 -2.24 -23.13
N ARG A 64 0.64 -2.07 -23.02
CA ARG A 64 1.28 -1.28 -21.95
C ARG A 64 0.70 0.13 -21.79
N GLU A 65 0.31 0.77 -22.89
CA GLU A 65 -0.33 2.09 -22.89
C GLU A 65 -1.66 2.10 -22.11
N GLY A 66 -2.44 1.03 -22.20
CA GLY A 66 -3.68 0.85 -21.47
C GLY A 66 -3.51 0.60 -19.96
N LEU A 67 -2.28 0.35 -19.50
CA LEU A 67 -1.95 0.14 -18.08
C LEU A 67 -1.41 1.41 -17.40
N ALA A 68 -1.47 2.56 -18.07
CA ALA A 68 -0.96 3.82 -17.54
C ALA A 68 -1.80 4.29 -16.34
N ILE A 69 -1.17 4.41 -15.18
CA ILE A 69 -1.76 5.00 -13.98
C ILE A 69 -1.77 6.52 -14.13
N LYS A 70 -2.95 7.12 -14.18
CA LYS A 70 -3.11 8.58 -14.08
C LYS A 70 -3.32 8.94 -12.62
N LYS A 71 -2.29 9.49 -11.96
CA LYS A 71 -2.48 10.15 -10.68
C LYS A 71 -3.31 11.40 -10.94
N MET A 72 -4.55 11.39 -10.44
CA MET A 72 -5.35 12.61 -10.36
C MET A 72 -4.65 13.48 -9.32
N ALA A 73 -3.74 14.34 -9.76
CA ALA A 73 -3.20 15.37 -8.90
C ALA A 73 -4.40 16.16 -8.38
N GLY A 74 -4.60 16.17 -7.06
CA GLY A 74 -5.40 17.21 -6.46
C GLY A 74 -4.83 18.53 -6.96
N SER A 75 -5.67 19.34 -7.61
CA SER A 75 -5.30 20.70 -7.94
C SER A 75 -4.94 21.38 -6.62
N THR A 76 -3.66 21.60 -6.39
CA THR A 76 -3.24 22.69 -5.53
C THR A 76 -3.17 23.92 -6.44
N PRO A 77 -3.87 25.02 -6.11
CA PRO A 77 -3.70 26.28 -6.83
C PRO A 77 -2.27 26.81 -6.75
#